data_AF-A0A2V9PEL4-F1
#
_entry.id   AF-A0A2V9PEL4-F1
#
_cell.length_a   1.000
_cell.length_b   1.000
_cell.length_c   1.000
_cell.angle_alpha   90.00
_cell.angle_beta   90.00
_cell.angle_gamma   90.00
#
_symmetry.space_group_name_H-M   'P 1'
#
loop_
_entity.id
_entity.type
_entity.pdbx_description
1 polymer ?
#
loop_
_entity_poly.entity_id
_entity_poly.type
_entity_poly.pdbx_seq_one_letter_code
_entity_poly.pdbx_strand_id
1 'polypeptide(L)'
;MKRHMTCTGSVRILSIIILVMIQPASIMRAQQEPARPLALEEAVSLARSHNRELKETGIEIHKQKEALREAKTQLYPRFDTYLLASELLNPLDFTIPAGTLGTFPATGPIPAKESTIHTPARPVAITSVTVTQPLTQLLRIDLSIKEQKLGAELSQQSYFEREQGLVNEVRRAYYAILQSKSEVKWEQALLVYLEELQHLTGRRLQQEAVLK
;
A
#
# COMPACT_ATOMS: atom_id res chain seq x y z
N MET A 1 -40.11 50.34 -17.18
CA MET A 1 -40.11 49.52 -15.95
C MET A 1 -38.76 48.85 -15.82
N LYS A 2 -38.06 49.07 -14.70
CA LYS A 2 -36.72 48.55 -14.35
C LYS A 2 -36.61 47.03 -14.48
N ARG A 3 -35.42 46.53 -14.84
CA ARG A 3 -34.67 45.55 -14.02
C ARG A 3 -33.20 45.42 -14.47
N HIS A 4 -32.35 45.38 -13.46
CA HIS A 4 -30.90 45.36 -13.48
C HIS A 4 -30.30 43.96 -13.74
N MET A 5 -29.00 43.97 -14.04
CA MET A 5 -27.97 43.03 -13.53
C MET A 5 -27.96 41.61 -14.14
N THR A 6 -26.82 41.00 -14.47
CA THR A 6 -25.47 41.10 -13.88
C THR A 6 -24.37 40.79 -14.90
N CYS A 7 -23.28 41.54 -14.79
CA CYS A 7 -21.97 41.28 -15.38
C CYS A 7 -21.22 40.28 -14.47
N THR A 8 -21.14 39.00 -14.85
CA THR A 8 -20.63 37.91 -13.98
C THR A 8 -19.39 37.19 -14.56
N GLY A 9 -18.84 37.65 -15.68
CA GLY A 9 -17.71 37.02 -16.37
C GLY A 9 -16.34 37.60 -16.03
N SER A 10 -16.25 38.91 -15.79
CA SER A 10 -14.97 39.63 -15.63
C SER A 10 -14.37 39.53 -14.23
N VAL A 11 -15.17 39.27 -13.20
CA VAL A 11 -14.70 39.16 -11.81
C VAL A 11 -13.98 37.82 -11.55
N ARG A 12 -14.37 36.75 -12.25
CA ARG A 12 -13.74 35.42 -12.09
C ARG A 12 -12.34 35.35 -12.71
N ILE A 13 -12.11 36.04 -13.82
CA ILE A 13 -10.81 36.07 -14.50
C ILE A 13 -9.81 36.94 -13.73
N LEU A 14 -10.28 38.06 -13.15
CA LEU A 14 -9.44 38.93 -12.33
C LEU A 14 -9.02 38.25 -11.01
N SER A 15 -9.88 37.41 -10.43
CA SER A 15 -9.58 36.69 -9.18
C SER A 15 -8.56 35.55 -9.34
N ILE A 16 -8.45 34.95 -10.53
CA ILE A 16 -7.44 33.91 -10.82
C ILE A 16 -6.06 34.54 -11.04
N ILE A 17 -6.00 35.75 -11.63
CA ILE A 17 -4.73 36.46 -11.87
C ILE A 17 -4.13 37.01 -10.56
N ILE A 18 -4.96 37.40 -9.59
CA ILE A 18 -4.49 37.90 -8.28
C ILE A 18 -4.00 36.75 -7.37
N LEU A 19 -4.53 35.53 -7.50
CA LEU A 19 -4.11 34.38 -6.67
C LEU A 19 -2.76 33.78 -7.12
N VAL A 20 -2.36 33.96 -8.38
CA VAL A 20 -1.09 33.44 -8.91
C VAL A 20 0.11 34.37 -8.61
N MET A 21 -0.12 35.66 -8.33
CA MET A 21 0.94 36.66 -8.10
C MET A 21 1.43 36.78 -6.63
N ILE A 22 0.85 36.05 -5.68
CA ILE A 22 1.18 36.16 -4.23
C ILE A 22 2.05 34.99 -3.71
N GLN A 23 2.63 34.17 -4.59
CA GLN A 23 3.54 33.10 -4.18
C GLN A 23 4.90 33.23 -4.89
N PRO A 24 5.82 34.07 -4.36
CA PRO A 24 7.18 33.58 -4.19
C PRO A 24 7.88 34.24 -2.98
N ALA A 25 7.88 33.58 -1.81
CA ALA A 25 8.83 33.95 -0.74
C ALA A 25 9.21 32.80 0.21
N SER A 26 8.61 31.62 0.10
CA SER A 26 8.85 30.53 1.07
C SER A 26 9.85 29.46 0.60
N ILE A 27 10.38 29.54 -0.63
CA ILE A 27 11.27 28.51 -1.19
C ILE A 27 12.76 28.79 -0.91
N MET A 28 13.13 30.00 -0.46
CA MET A 28 14.55 30.39 -0.27
C MET A 28 14.95 30.61 1.20
N ARG A 29 14.49 29.77 2.13
CA ARG A 29 15.00 29.80 3.53
C ARG A 29 15.48 28.48 4.10
N ALA A 30 15.69 27.47 3.26
CA ALA A 30 16.51 26.31 3.60
C ALA A 30 17.98 26.54 3.15
N GLN A 31 18.55 27.70 3.48
CA GLN A 31 19.99 27.92 3.30
C GLN A 31 20.73 27.34 4.50
N GLN A 32 21.35 26.19 4.23
CA GLN A 32 22.63 25.73 4.75
C GLN A 32 23.00 26.22 6.15
N GLU A 33 22.52 25.47 7.13
CA GLU A 33 23.31 25.23 8.33
C GLU A 33 24.65 24.60 7.88
N PRO A 34 25.82 25.03 8.40
CA PRO A 34 27.11 24.48 8.00
C PRO A 34 27.04 22.97 8.15
N ALA A 35 27.14 22.26 7.02
CA ALA A 35 26.90 20.83 6.95
C ALA A 35 27.90 20.12 7.87
N ARG A 36 27.46 19.85 9.11
CA ARG A 36 28.21 19.03 10.05
C ARG A 36 28.47 17.70 9.33
N PRO A 37 29.72 17.20 9.31
CA PRO A 37 30.01 15.93 8.67
C PRO A 37 29.12 14.86 9.31
N LEU A 38 28.25 14.27 8.49
CA LEU A 38 27.34 13.21 8.91
C LEU A 38 28.19 12.06 9.47
N ALA A 39 27.93 11.67 10.72
CA ALA A 39 28.59 10.51 11.31
C ALA A 39 28.04 9.22 10.67
N LEU A 40 28.83 8.14 10.70
CA LEU A 40 28.40 6.88 10.10
C LEU A 40 27.12 6.34 10.77
N GLU A 41 27.06 6.39 12.09
CA GLU A 41 25.91 5.94 12.88
C GLU A 41 24.66 6.76 12.57
N GLU A 42 24.82 8.07 12.36
CA GLU A 42 23.74 8.97 11.98
C GLU A 42 23.24 8.63 10.57
N ALA A 43 24.13 8.38 9.62
CA ALA A 43 23.79 7.93 8.27
C ALA A 43 23.02 6.60 8.27
N VAL A 44 23.43 5.64 9.10
CA VAL A 44 22.72 4.37 9.27
C VAL A 44 21.34 4.58 9.88
N SER A 45 21.22 5.43 10.91
CA SER A 45 19.93 5.73 11.55
C SER A 45 18.95 6.39 10.57
N LEU A 46 19.43 7.34 9.77
CA LEU A 46 18.65 8.03 8.74
C LEU A 46 18.22 7.07 7.63
N ALA A 47 19.12 6.16 7.22
CA ALA A 47 18.79 5.13 6.25
C ALA A 47 17.70 4.19 6.79
N ARG A 48 17.79 3.72 8.04
CA ARG A 48 16.76 2.85 8.63
C ARG A 48 15.39 3.53 8.71
N SER A 49 15.33 4.82 9.03
CA SER A 49 14.05 5.54 9.15
C SER A 49 13.42 5.92 7.80
N HIS A 50 14.23 6.15 6.76
CA HIS A 50 13.74 6.66 5.47
C HIS A 50 13.90 5.70 4.28
N ASN A 51 14.51 4.53 4.46
CA ASN A 51 14.65 3.56 3.37
C ASN A 51 13.28 2.96 3.00
N ARG A 52 12.88 3.14 1.74
CA ARG A 52 11.59 2.68 1.22
C ARG A 52 11.45 1.16 1.26
N GLU A 53 12.51 0.45 0.91
CA GLU A 53 12.50 -1.01 0.83
C GLU A 53 12.39 -1.66 2.21
N LEU A 54 13.05 -1.09 3.23
CA LEU A 54 12.88 -1.52 4.61
C LEU A 54 11.45 -1.26 5.11
N LYS A 55 10.83 -0.16 4.66
CA LYS A 55 9.42 0.12 4.96
C LYS A 55 8.48 -0.87 4.26
N GLU A 56 8.73 -1.21 3.00
CA GLU A 56 7.95 -2.19 2.23
C GLU A 56 8.01 -3.58 2.89
N THR A 57 9.21 -4.05 3.26
CA THR A 57 9.38 -5.32 3.99
C THR A 57 8.73 -5.31 5.36
N GLY A 58 8.75 -4.16 6.07
CA GLY A 58 8.00 -3.97 7.31
C GLY A 58 6.48 -4.13 7.13
N ILE A 59 5.92 -3.54 6.07
CA ILE A 59 4.49 -3.69 5.72
C ILE A 59 4.15 -5.15 5.39
N GLU A 60 5.05 -5.87 4.71
CA GLU A 60 4.84 -7.28 4.40
C GLU A 60 4.73 -8.13 5.67
N ILE A 61 5.54 -7.88 6.71
CA ILE A 61 5.40 -8.55 8.01
C ILE A 61 4.00 -8.32 8.59
N HIS A 62 3.50 -7.09 8.56
CA HIS A 62 2.16 -6.78 9.04
C HIS A 62 1.08 -7.53 8.25
N LYS A 63 1.20 -7.55 6.93
CA LYS A 63 0.29 -8.31 6.05
C LYS A 63 0.30 -9.80 6.37
N GLN A 64 1.46 -10.41 6.60
CA GLN A 64 1.55 -11.83 6.98
C GLN A 64 0.94 -12.10 8.36
N LYS A 65 1.11 -11.19 9.33
CA LYS A 65 0.47 -11.29 10.64
C LYS A 65 -1.04 -11.19 10.55
N GLU A 66 -1.57 -10.30 9.72
CA GLU A 66 -3.02 -10.20 9.50
C GLU A 66 -3.56 -11.44 8.78
N ALA A 67 -2.85 -11.96 7.78
CA ALA A 67 -3.22 -13.20 7.11
C ALA A 67 -3.23 -14.41 8.07
N LEU A 68 -2.29 -14.47 9.02
CA LEU A 68 -2.31 -15.46 10.09
C LEU A 68 -3.53 -15.31 11.02
N ARG A 69 -3.93 -14.06 11.34
CA ARG A 69 -5.13 -13.80 12.13
C ARG A 69 -6.39 -14.22 11.38
N GLU A 70 -6.47 -13.93 10.09
CA GLU A 70 -7.55 -14.38 9.21
C GLU A 70 -7.62 -15.91 9.17
N ALA A 71 -6.49 -16.60 8.96
CA ALA A 71 -6.45 -18.06 8.99
C ALA A 71 -6.94 -18.64 10.33
N LYS A 72 -6.59 -18.03 11.46
CA LYS A 72 -7.10 -18.42 12.79
C LYS A 72 -8.61 -18.28 12.93
N THR A 73 -9.26 -17.39 12.18
CA THR A 73 -10.73 -17.27 12.22
C THR A 73 -11.43 -18.54 11.72
N GLN A 74 -10.77 -19.33 10.86
CA GLN A 74 -11.32 -20.57 10.31
C GLN A 74 -11.48 -21.68 11.36
N LEU A 75 -10.88 -21.54 12.54
CA LEU A 75 -11.08 -22.47 13.66
C LEU A 75 -12.43 -22.29 14.36
N TYR A 76 -13.10 -21.16 14.12
CA TYR A 76 -14.36 -20.81 14.77
C TYR A 76 -15.56 -21.07 13.87
N PRO A 77 -16.77 -21.25 14.45
CA PRO A 77 -17.99 -21.34 13.66
C PRO A 77 -18.23 -20.08 12.83
N ARG A 78 -18.63 -20.27 11.57
CA ARG A 78 -19.04 -19.17 10.68
C ARG A 78 -20.53 -18.91 10.84
N PHE A 79 -20.89 -17.65 11.04
CA PHE A 79 -22.27 -17.18 11.11
C PHE A 79 -22.59 -16.40 9.83
N ASP A 80 -23.55 -16.89 9.07
CA ASP A 80 -24.04 -16.23 7.86
C ASP A 80 -25.50 -15.81 8.07
N THR A 81 -25.81 -14.54 7.84
CA THR A 81 -27.16 -14.01 7.92
C THR A 81 -27.61 -13.58 6.53
N TYR A 82 -28.79 -14.01 6.13
CA TYR A 82 -29.34 -13.74 4.81
C TYR A 82 -30.74 -13.14 4.94
N LEU A 83 -31.01 -12.14 4.10
CA LEU A 83 -32.32 -11.52 3.94
C LEU A 83 -32.64 -11.47 2.45
N LEU A 84 -33.71 -12.16 2.05
CA LEU A 84 -34.24 -12.15 0.71
C LEU A 84 -35.65 -11.58 0.75
N ALA A 85 -35.86 -10.48 0.05
CA ALA A 85 -37.19 -9.98 -0.27
C ALA A 85 -37.47 -10.26 -1.75
N SER A 86 -38.57 -10.92 -2.04
CA SER A 86 -38.98 -11.28 -3.39
C SER A 86 -40.48 -11.20 -3.54
N GLU A 87 -40.96 -10.75 -4.68
CA GLU A 87 -42.36 -10.79 -5.06
C GLU A 87 -42.49 -11.53 -6.39
N LEU A 88 -43.57 -12.30 -6.53
CA LEU A 88 -43.87 -13.00 -7.77
C LEU A 88 -44.41 -11.98 -8.79
N LEU A 89 -43.83 -11.91 -10.00
CA LEU A 89 -44.26 -10.93 -11.02
C LEU A 89 -45.70 -11.19 -11.49
N ASN A 90 -46.10 -12.46 -11.58
CA ASN A 90 -47.46 -12.89 -11.93
C ASN A 90 -47.92 -13.97 -10.95
N PRO A 91 -49.21 -14.07 -10.62
CA PRO A 91 -49.75 -15.20 -9.88
C PRO A 91 -49.42 -16.54 -10.56
N LEU A 92 -49.12 -17.57 -9.78
CA LEU A 92 -48.84 -18.91 -10.29
C LEU A 92 -50.06 -19.79 -10.10
N ASP A 93 -50.63 -20.23 -11.22
CA ASP A 93 -51.71 -21.22 -11.25
C ASP A 93 -51.14 -22.57 -11.67
N PHE A 94 -51.19 -23.55 -10.76
CA PHE A 94 -50.79 -24.92 -11.04
C PHE A 94 -52.01 -25.83 -10.98
N THR A 95 -52.46 -26.28 -12.14
CA THR A 95 -53.57 -27.23 -12.26
C THR A 95 -53.05 -28.66 -12.21
N ILE A 96 -53.48 -29.41 -11.21
CA ILE A 96 -53.22 -30.85 -11.09
C ILE A 96 -54.42 -31.59 -11.67
N PRO A 97 -54.32 -32.18 -12.88
CA PRO A 97 -55.42 -32.91 -13.47
C PRO A 97 -55.69 -34.20 -12.69
N ALA A 98 -56.94 -34.66 -12.70
CA ALA A 98 -57.33 -35.86 -11.97
C ALA A 98 -56.50 -37.08 -12.41
N GLY A 99 -56.09 -37.91 -11.45
CA GLY A 99 -55.34 -39.15 -11.71
C GLY A 99 -53.84 -39.00 -11.99
N THR A 100 -53.25 -37.82 -11.83
CA THR A 100 -51.80 -37.60 -12.01
C THR A 100 -50.91 -38.39 -11.06
N LEU A 101 -51.40 -38.74 -9.87
CA LEU A 101 -50.69 -39.56 -8.89
C LEU A 101 -51.05 -41.05 -8.99
N GLY A 102 -51.79 -41.44 -10.05
CA GLY A 102 -52.19 -42.80 -10.34
C GLY A 102 -53.67 -43.09 -10.03
N THR A 103 -54.15 -44.20 -10.58
CA THR A 103 -55.54 -44.66 -10.42
C THR A 103 -55.53 -46.02 -9.76
N PHE A 104 -56.13 -46.13 -8.58
CA PHE A 104 -56.11 -47.37 -7.78
C PHE A 104 -57.51 -47.97 -7.67
N PRO A 105 -57.65 -49.31 -7.71
CA PRO A 105 -58.96 -49.99 -7.70
C PRO A 105 -59.83 -49.67 -6.46
N ALA A 106 -59.21 -49.36 -5.32
CA ALA A 106 -59.92 -49.13 -4.06
C ALA A 106 -60.34 -47.66 -3.84
N THR A 107 -59.64 -46.69 -4.44
CA THR A 107 -59.81 -45.25 -4.16
C THR A 107 -60.11 -44.40 -5.40
N GLY A 108 -60.01 -44.96 -6.60
CA GLY A 108 -60.15 -44.22 -7.85
C GLY A 108 -58.90 -43.42 -8.24
N PRO A 109 -59.01 -42.48 -9.20
CA PRO A 109 -57.90 -41.61 -9.59
C PRO A 109 -57.52 -40.69 -8.43
N ILE A 110 -56.22 -40.52 -8.17
CA ILE A 110 -55.70 -39.59 -7.17
C ILE A 110 -54.93 -38.50 -7.90
N PRO A 111 -55.28 -37.21 -7.73
CA PRO A 111 -56.46 -36.68 -7.05
C PRO A 111 -57.78 -37.05 -7.76
N ALA A 112 -58.87 -37.17 -7.00
CA ALA A 112 -60.19 -37.59 -7.51
C ALA A 112 -60.88 -36.54 -8.41
N LYS A 113 -60.47 -35.27 -8.28
CA LYS A 113 -60.91 -34.16 -9.11
C LYS A 113 -59.70 -33.29 -9.43
N GLU A 114 -59.80 -32.59 -10.56
CA GLU A 114 -58.83 -31.55 -10.89
C GLU A 114 -58.74 -30.55 -9.74
N SER A 115 -57.52 -30.27 -9.32
CA SER A 115 -57.25 -29.35 -8.21
C SER A 115 -56.31 -28.27 -8.71
N THR A 116 -56.79 -27.03 -8.73
CA THR A 116 -55.97 -25.86 -9.06
C THR A 116 -55.38 -25.28 -7.78
N ILE A 117 -54.06 -25.18 -7.74
CA ILE A 117 -53.30 -24.50 -6.69
C ILE A 117 -53.02 -23.09 -7.20
N HIS A 118 -53.69 -22.09 -6.62
CA HIS A 118 -53.46 -20.68 -6.90
C HIS A 118 -52.50 -20.08 -5.89
N THR A 119 -51.36 -19.58 -6.35
CA THR A 119 -50.40 -18.84 -5.52
C THR A 119 -50.44 -17.36 -5.93
N PRO A 120 -50.97 -16.46 -5.08
CA PRO A 120 -51.08 -15.06 -5.42
C PRO A 120 -49.71 -14.38 -5.46
N ALA A 121 -49.55 -13.41 -6.37
CA ALA A 121 -48.40 -12.51 -6.38
C ALA A 121 -48.45 -11.59 -5.15
N ARG A 122 -47.62 -11.90 -4.16
CA ARG A 122 -47.46 -11.11 -2.94
C ARG A 122 -45.99 -11.01 -2.55
N PRO A 123 -45.55 -9.91 -1.94
CA PRO A 123 -44.20 -9.79 -1.39
C PRO A 123 -43.96 -10.83 -0.31
N VAL A 124 -42.82 -11.50 -0.37
CA VAL A 124 -42.32 -12.46 0.62
C VAL A 124 -40.94 -12.01 1.06
N ALA A 125 -40.69 -12.06 2.37
CA ALA A 125 -39.37 -11.85 2.95
C ALA A 125 -38.94 -13.11 3.70
N ILE A 126 -37.75 -13.61 3.38
CA ILE A 126 -37.12 -14.75 4.04
C ILE A 126 -35.87 -14.24 4.73
N THR A 127 -35.81 -14.45 6.04
CA THR A 127 -34.61 -14.23 6.84
C THR A 127 -34.10 -15.57 7.35
N SER A 128 -32.80 -15.81 7.21
CA SER A 128 -32.16 -17.00 7.74
C SER A 128 -30.82 -16.66 8.39
N VAL A 129 -30.50 -17.39 9.45
CA VAL A 129 -29.20 -17.36 10.11
C VAL A 129 -28.67 -18.79 10.09
N THR A 130 -27.51 -18.97 9.47
CA THR A 130 -26.83 -20.26 9.33
C THR A 130 -25.54 -20.26 10.12
N VAL A 131 -25.30 -21.34 10.86
CA VAL A 131 -24.03 -21.57 11.58
C VAL A 131 -23.35 -22.78 10.98
N THR A 132 -22.12 -22.61 10.49
CA THR A 132 -21.34 -23.69 9.85
C THR A 132 -20.05 -23.96 10.63
N GLN A 133 -19.84 -25.20 11.05
CA GLN A 133 -18.59 -25.65 11.69
C GLN A 133 -18.05 -26.94 11.04
N PRO A 134 -16.83 -26.91 10.47
CA PRO A 134 -16.17 -28.10 9.97
C PRO A 134 -15.57 -28.92 11.13
N LEU A 135 -16.22 -30.01 11.55
CA LEU A 135 -15.76 -30.80 12.70
C LEU A 135 -14.49 -31.62 12.44
N THR A 136 -14.39 -32.24 11.25
CA THR A 136 -13.26 -33.13 10.91
C THR A 136 -12.11 -32.40 10.24
N GLN A 137 -12.36 -31.24 9.61
CA GLN A 137 -11.31 -30.49 8.92
C GLN A 137 -10.46 -29.59 9.85
N LEU A 138 -10.74 -29.54 11.16
CA LEU A 138 -9.99 -28.71 12.11
C LEU A 138 -8.49 -29.02 12.15
N LEU A 139 -8.10 -30.29 12.05
CA LEU A 139 -6.69 -30.68 12.01
C LEU A 139 -5.99 -30.09 10.78
N ARG A 140 -6.66 -30.14 9.62
CA ARG A 140 -6.13 -29.56 8.38
C ARG A 140 -5.98 -28.04 8.50
N ILE A 141 -6.97 -27.37 9.10
CA ILE A 141 -6.94 -25.93 9.33
C ILE A 141 -5.79 -25.54 10.28
N ASP A 142 -5.58 -26.29 11.36
CA ASP A 142 -4.46 -26.06 12.29
C ASP A 142 -3.09 -26.22 11.61
N LEU A 143 -2.93 -27.22 10.75
CA LEU A 143 -1.70 -27.40 9.97
C LEU A 143 -1.47 -26.23 9.00
N SER A 144 -2.51 -25.76 8.30
CA SER A 144 -2.42 -24.58 7.44
C SER A 144 -2.07 -23.30 8.23
N ILE A 145 -2.61 -23.13 9.44
CA ILE A 145 -2.27 -22.01 10.32
C ILE A 145 -0.80 -22.08 10.75
N LYS A 146 -0.29 -23.27 11.07
CA LYS A 146 1.13 -23.47 11.43
C LYS A 146 2.05 -23.14 10.27
N GLU A 147 1.72 -23.58 9.06
CA GLU A 147 2.45 -23.22 7.84
C GLU A 147 2.48 -21.71 7.64
N GLN A 148 1.34 -21.03 7.78
CA GLN A 148 1.26 -19.59 7.63
C GLN A 148 2.01 -18.83 8.72
N LYS A 149 2.05 -19.38 9.94
CA LYS A 149 2.87 -18.85 11.03
C LYS A 149 4.37 -18.93 10.68
N LEU A 150 4.83 -20.06 10.14
CA LEU A 150 6.21 -20.20 9.66
C LEU A 150 6.51 -19.20 8.54
N GLY A 151 5.56 -18.98 7.62
CA GLY A 151 5.67 -17.93 6.60
C GLY A 151 5.86 -16.53 7.19
N ALA A 152 5.10 -16.17 8.22
CA ALA A 152 5.26 -14.88 8.92
C ALA A 152 6.61 -14.76 9.64
N GLU A 153 7.10 -15.83 10.27
CA GLU A 153 8.42 -15.89 10.90
C GLU A 153 9.54 -15.74 9.85
N LEU A 154 9.41 -16.38 8.69
CA LEU A 154 10.33 -16.22 7.57
C LEU A 154 10.37 -14.78 7.06
N SER A 155 9.22 -14.13 6.87
CA SER A 155 9.18 -12.71 6.47
C SER A 155 9.85 -11.80 7.49
N GLN A 156 9.72 -12.11 8.78
CA GLN A 156 10.42 -11.38 9.83
C GLN A 156 11.94 -11.58 9.76
N GLN A 157 12.40 -12.80 9.44
CA GLN A 157 13.82 -13.07 9.23
C GLN A 157 14.36 -12.34 8.00
N SER A 158 13.62 -12.35 6.89
CA SER A 158 13.99 -11.62 5.67
C SER A 158 14.08 -10.12 5.89
N TYR A 159 13.24 -9.54 6.76
CA TYR A 159 13.37 -8.14 7.18
C TYR A 159 14.71 -7.88 7.90
N PHE A 160 15.10 -8.73 8.85
CA PHE A 160 16.37 -8.58 9.54
C PHE A 160 17.57 -8.73 8.60
N GLU A 161 17.49 -9.67 7.65
CA GLU A 161 18.50 -9.82 6.61
C GLU A 161 18.60 -8.55 5.76
N ARG A 162 17.46 -7.97 5.35
CA ARG A 162 17.44 -6.74 4.54
C ARG A 162 17.95 -5.53 5.32
N GLU A 163 17.63 -5.44 6.61
CA GLU A 163 18.15 -4.40 7.49
C GLU A 163 19.69 -4.48 7.59
N GLN A 164 20.25 -5.69 7.76
CA GLN A 164 21.69 -5.89 7.80
C GLN A 164 22.36 -5.55 6.45
N GLY A 165 21.73 -5.94 5.35
CA GLY A 165 22.14 -5.57 3.99
C GLY A 165 22.20 -4.06 3.82
N LEU A 166 21.14 -3.36 4.20
CA LEU A 166 21.05 -1.89 4.15
C LEU A 166 22.18 -1.23 4.96
N VAL A 167 22.44 -1.71 6.18
CA VAL A 167 23.52 -1.18 7.02
C VAL A 167 24.88 -1.33 6.32
N ASN A 168 25.13 -2.48 5.68
CA ASN A 168 26.37 -2.71 4.95
C ASN A 168 26.48 -1.86 3.69
N GLU A 169 25.40 -1.67 2.94
CA GLU A 169 25.33 -0.78 1.77
C GLU A 169 25.65 0.67 2.17
N VAL A 170 25.05 1.16 3.26
CA VAL A 170 25.28 2.52 3.79
C VAL A 170 26.74 2.69 4.23
N ARG A 171 27.33 1.70 4.93
CA ARG A 171 28.75 1.72 5.32
C ARG A 171 29.67 1.81 4.10
N ARG A 172 29.42 0.99 3.07
CA ARG A 172 30.22 1.02 1.83
C ARG A 172 30.11 2.36 1.13
N ALA A 173 28.91 2.89 0.98
CA ALA A 173 28.69 4.20 0.37
C ALA A 173 29.37 5.33 1.17
N TYR A 174 29.28 5.28 2.50
CA TYR A 174 29.92 6.25 3.39
C TYR A 174 31.44 6.27 3.20
N TYR A 175 32.09 5.10 3.26
CA TYR A 175 33.54 5.02 3.11
C TYR A 175 34.01 5.35 1.69
N ALA A 176 33.22 5.01 0.65
CA ALA A 176 33.51 5.42 -0.71
C ALA A 176 33.53 6.96 -0.86
N ILE A 177 32.53 7.65 -0.31
CA ILE A 177 32.48 9.12 -0.31
C ILE A 177 33.63 9.70 0.51
N LEU A 178 33.97 9.10 1.65
CA LEU A 178 35.09 9.55 2.48
C LEU A 178 36.43 9.44 1.73
N GLN A 179 36.63 8.34 0.99
CA GLN A 179 37.80 8.15 0.14
C GLN A 179 37.86 9.22 -0.95
N SER A 180 36.79 9.42 -1.74
CA SER A 180 36.78 10.45 -2.79
C SER A 180 37.01 11.86 -2.23
N LYS A 181 36.47 12.18 -1.05
CA LYS A 181 36.76 13.46 -0.36
C LYS A 181 38.23 13.59 0.00
N SER A 182 38.88 12.50 0.41
CA SER A 182 40.31 12.52 0.70
C SER A 182 41.13 12.75 -0.57
N GLU A 183 40.80 12.09 -1.68
CA GLU A 183 41.47 12.25 -2.99
C GLU A 183 41.37 13.70 -3.49
N VAL A 184 40.17 14.29 -3.47
CA VAL A 184 39.97 15.71 -3.84
C VAL A 184 40.80 16.64 -2.97
N LYS A 185 40.89 16.37 -1.66
CA LYS A 185 41.71 17.17 -0.75
C LYS A 185 43.21 17.05 -1.07
N TRP A 186 43.67 15.86 -1.46
CA TRP A 186 45.06 15.65 -1.89
C TRP A 186 45.36 16.36 -3.21
N GLU A 187 44.47 16.29 -4.20
CA GLU A 187 44.61 16.98 -5.49
C GLU A 187 44.65 18.50 -5.31
N GLN A 188 43.80 19.06 -4.45
CA GLN A 188 43.83 20.48 -4.11
C GLN A 188 45.16 20.90 -3.47
N ALA A 189 45.69 20.09 -2.54
CA ALA A 189 46.98 20.35 -1.93
C ALA A 189 48.13 20.27 -2.94
N LEU A 190 48.05 19.35 -3.90
CA LEU A 190 49.03 19.22 -4.98
C LEU A 190 49.01 20.43 -5.92
N LEU A 191 47.83 20.94 -6.30
CA LEU A 191 47.72 22.15 -7.13
C LEU A 191 48.37 23.36 -6.45
N VAL A 192 48.08 23.58 -5.16
CA VAL A 192 48.70 24.66 -4.38
C VAL A 192 50.22 24.51 -4.34
N TYR A 193 50.72 23.28 -4.09
CA TYR A 193 52.15 23.01 -4.08
C TYR A 193 52.82 23.28 -5.44
N LEU A 194 52.17 22.89 -6.54
CA LEU A 194 52.68 23.12 -7.90
C LEU A 194 52.69 24.63 -8.26
N GLU A 195 51.68 25.39 -7.86
CA GLU A 195 51.64 26.85 -8.01
C GLU A 195 52.79 27.53 -7.25
N GLU A 196 53.04 27.13 -6.00
CA GLU A 196 54.16 27.65 -5.21
C GLU A 196 55.51 27.32 -5.85
N LEU A 197 55.67 26.11 -6.36
CA LEU A 197 56.88 25.66 -7.03
C LEU A 197 57.14 26.46 -8.30
N GLN A 198 56.10 26.70 -9.11
CA GLN A 198 56.18 27.55 -10.30
C GLN A 198 56.59 28.99 -9.92
N HIS A 199 55.97 29.55 -8.87
CA HIS A 199 56.28 30.90 -8.41
C HIS A 199 57.72 31.03 -7.88
N LEU A 200 58.24 30.02 -7.18
CA LEU A 200 59.63 29.99 -6.69
C LEU A 200 60.64 29.86 -7.83
N THR A 201 60.33 29.01 -8.80
CA THR A 201 61.20 28.79 -9.97
C THR A 201 61.30 30.05 -10.84
N GLY A 202 60.16 30.72 -11.09
CA GLY A 202 60.13 32.00 -11.81
C GLY A 202 60.98 33.08 -11.13
N ARG A 203 60.91 33.19 -9.79
CA ARG A 203 61.75 34.13 -9.03
C ARG A 203 63.25 33.84 -9.17
N ARG A 204 63.67 32.57 -9.14
CA ARG A 204 65.10 32.21 -9.30
C ARG A 204 65.63 32.53 -10.70
N LEU A 205 64.84 32.25 -11.74
CA LEU A 205 65.24 32.56 -13.11
C LEU A 205 65.41 34.07 -13.33
N GLN A 206 64.55 34.90 -12.72
CA GLN A 206 64.72 36.36 -12.75
C GLN A 206 65.96 36.82 -11.99
N GLN A 207 66.29 36.19 -10.86
CA GLN A 207 67.51 36.51 -10.10
C GLN A 207 68.79 36.13 -10.86
N GLU A 208 68.83 34.98 -11.54
CA GLU A 208 69.96 34.58 -12.38
C GLU A 208 70.13 35.47 -13.63
N ALA A 209 69.04 36.00 -14.20
CA ALA A 209 69.09 36.91 -15.33
C ALA A 209 69.61 38.32 -14.98
N VAL A 210 69.46 38.75 -13.72
CA VAL A 210 69.96 40.05 -13.21
C VAL A 210 71.44 39.97 -12.78
N LEU A 211 71.96 38.76 -12.55
CA LEU A 211 73.35 38.51 -12.16
C LEU A 211 74.31 38.26 -13.35
N LYS A 212 73.82 38.40 -14.59
CA LYS A 212 74.62 38.42 -15.83
C LYS A 212 74.64 39.82 -16.42
#